data_AF-A0A0D7E4X3-F1
#
_entry.id   AF-A0A0D7E4X3-F1
#
_cell.length_a   1.000
_cell.length_b   1.000
_cell.length_c   1.000
_cell.angle_alpha   90.00
_cell.angle_beta   90.00
_cell.angle_gamma   90.00
#
_symmetry.space_group_name_H-M   'P 1'
#
loop_
_entity.id
_entity.type
_entity.pdbx_description
1 polymer ?
#
loop_
_entity_poly.entity_id
_entity_poly.type
_entity_poly.pdbx_seq_one_letter_code
_entity_poly.pdbx_strand_id
1 'polypeptide(L)'
;MKHSSSSALTALAMAVLLSACGGEQDSAQHYGTNPKLPEPERGLLPSMKIAEPTPWGDQVPTVPENFSVTAIATDLKIPRQTLVLPNGDILVAEGRGGNAAKLKPKDVIAGYLKAKGNTSVESGNRLTLLRDADGDGTYELQTVFAEDLNAPYGLAFHDGNLYVANQDELVRFDYQDGQTEASGPPTKVADLPSEINHHWTKALTISPDGQYLYVGIGSNSNITERGMEAEVDRAMVWQVNAETGAYKPYATGLRNPTAMAIQPETGQLWTVVNERDELGEDLVPDYLTSVKEGGFYGWPYAYWGQNVDDRVRPLDKDKVAASITPDYALGSHVAALGLDFSSDVMGERFAEGVFIGEHGSWNRKEPVGYKVIFVPFRDGRPAGEPIDFATGFRTDDGKTRGRPVGVTVDPRGALIVADDLANVVWRVTRNQ
;
A
#
# COMPACT_ATOMS: atom_id res chain seq x y z
N MET A 1 63.18 28.34 -33.16
CA MET A 1 62.16 27.98 -32.15
C MET A 1 60.96 28.89 -32.34
N LYS A 2 59.77 28.28 -32.49
CA LYS A 2 58.41 28.86 -32.45
C LYS A 2 57.98 29.79 -33.60
N HIS A 3 57.24 29.20 -34.53
CA HIS A 3 56.15 29.84 -35.27
C HIS A 3 55.01 30.24 -34.31
N SER A 4 54.31 31.34 -34.60
CA SER A 4 52.84 31.41 -34.79
C SER A 4 52.39 32.89 -34.69
N SER A 5 52.01 33.52 -35.81
CA SER A 5 50.62 33.72 -36.28
C SER A 5 49.82 34.74 -35.45
N SER A 6 49.65 35.94 -36.01
CA SER A 6 48.75 36.97 -35.50
C SER A 6 47.41 36.84 -36.25
N SER A 7 46.35 36.49 -35.51
CA SER A 7 45.00 36.34 -36.04
C SER A 7 44.30 37.70 -36.11
N ALA A 8 43.91 38.09 -37.31
CA ALA A 8 42.99 39.20 -37.55
C ALA A 8 41.56 38.76 -37.19
N LEU A 9 40.93 39.48 -36.25
CA LEU A 9 39.51 39.38 -35.98
C LEU A 9 38.72 39.94 -37.16
N THR A 10 37.86 39.10 -37.76
CA THR A 10 36.74 39.57 -38.60
C THR A 10 35.46 39.02 -38.00
N ALA A 11 34.52 39.91 -37.74
CA ALA A 11 33.21 39.62 -37.16
C ALA A 11 32.30 38.87 -38.13
N LEU A 12 31.51 37.93 -37.62
CA LEU A 12 30.19 37.63 -38.17
C LEU A 12 29.27 37.11 -37.07
N ALA A 13 28.19 37.84 -36.85
CA ALA A 13 27.08 37.47 -35.98
C ALA A 13 26.23 36.37 -36.65
N MET A 14 25.76 35.40 -35.88
CA MET A 14 24.50 34.71 -36.15
C MET A 14 23.90 34.21 -34.84
N ALA A 15 22.70 34.70 -34.55
CA ALA A 15 21.87 34.26 -33.44
C ALA A 15 21.47 32.79 -33.64
N VAL A 16 21.59 31.98 -32.58
CA VAL A 16 20.92 30.68 -32.47
C VAL A 16 20.10 30.71 -31.19
N LEU A 17 18.82 31.05 -31.33
CA LEU A 17 17.77 30.63 -30.42
C LEU A 17 17.51 29.15 -30.70
N LEU A 18 17.90 28.27 -29.77
CA LEU A 18 17.43 26.89 -29.73
C LEU A 18 16.83 26.62 -28.35
N SER A 19 15.51 26.56 -28.35
CA SER A 19 14.65 25.68 -27.54
C SER A 19 15.30 25.00 -26.34
N ALA A 20 15.11 25.58 -25.15
CA ALA A 20 15.03 24.80 -23.92
C ALA A 20 13.63 24.16 -23.88
N CYS A 21 13.46 23.05 -24.62
CA CYS A 21 12.36 22.14 -24.35
C CYS A 21 12.64 21.47 -23.00
N GLY A 22 11.64 21.51 -22.11
CA GLY A 22 11.68 20.89 -20.80
C GLY A 22 12.04 19.41 -20.92
N GLY A 23 13.07 19.02 -20.19
CA GLY A 23 13.33 17.64 -19.82
C GLY A 23 12.91 17.50 -18.36
N GLU A 24 11.77 16.86 -18.14
CA GLU A 24 11.37 16.31 -16.86
C GLU A 24 12.51 15.41 -16.38
N GLN A 25 13.07 15.71 -15.22
CA GLN A 25 14.20 14.96 -14.69
C GLN A 25 13.67 13.61 -14.19
N ASP A 26 13.82 12.60 -15.05
CA ASP A 26 13.48 11.19 -14.88
C ASP A 26 13.75 10.74 -13.44
N SER A 27 12.73 10.71 -12.59
CA SER A 27 12.81 9.94 -11.35
C SER A 27 12.79 8.48 -11.78
N ALA A 28 13.96 7.83 -11.76
CA ALA A 28 14.16 6.47 -12.24
C ALA A 28 13.48 5.44 -11.32
N GLN A 29 12.15 5.48 -11.24
CA GLN A 29 11.39 4.43 -10.60
C GLN A 29 11.57 3.16 -11.42
N HIS A 30 12.15 2.16 -10.78
CA HIS A 30 12.46 0.89 -11.43
C HIS A 30 11.33 -0.10 -11.13
N TYR A 31 10.38 -0.16 -12.06
CA TYR A 31 9.30 -1.13 -12.06
C TYR A 31 9.72 -2.45 -12.71
N GLY A 32 8.87 -3.47 -12.59
CA GLY A 32 8.99 -4.70 -13.38
C GLY A 32 9.58 -5.88 -12.61
N THR A 33 9.70 -7.01 -13.31
CA THR A 33 10.18 -8.28 -12.74
C THR A 33 11.71 -8.33 -12.58
N ASN A 34 12.43 -7.40 -13.20
CA ASN A 34 13.89 -7.31 -13.13
C ASN A 34 14.35 -5.84 -13.10
N PRO A 35 14.04 -5.11 -12.02
CA PRO A 35 14.40 -3.71 -11.87
C PRO A 35 15.92 -3.56 -11.84
N LYS A 36 16.41 -2.45 -12.40
CA LYS A 36 17.79 -2.03 -12.13
C LYS A 36 17.84 -1.49 -10.71
N LEU A 37 18.71 -2.03 -9.86
CA LEU A 37 18.92 -1.48 -8.52
C LEU A 37 20.12 -0.54 -8.55
N PRO A 38 19.97 0.74 -8.15
CA PRO A 38 21.12 1.63 -7.98
C PRO A 38 21.94 1.21 -6.75
N GLU A 39 23.17 1.71 -6.67
CA GLU A 39 24.01 1.52 -5.49
C GLU A 39 23.44 2.26 -4.27
N PRO A 40 23.58 1.72 -3.05
CA PRO A 40 23.13 2.41 -1.84
C PRO A 40 23.74 3.80 -1.65
N GLU A 41 22.88 4.80 -1.47
CA GLU A 41 23.31 6.16 -1.15
C GLU A 41 23.03 6.50 0.32
N ARG A 42 24.04 7.06 1.01
CA ARG A 42 23.91 7.54 2.40
C ARG A 42 24.11 9.05 2.45
N GLY A 43 23.01 9.79 2.47
CA GLY A 43 23.02 11.21 2.82
C GLY A 43 23.27 11.44 4.31
N LEU A 44 23.90 12.56 4.67
CA LEU A 44 24.05 13.00 6.07
C LEU A 44 22.71 13.39 6.72
N LEU A 45 21.72 13.75 5.91
CA LEU A 45 20.34 14.07 6.31
C LEU A 45 19.38 13.36 5.34
N PRO A 46 18.25 12.81 5.84
CA PRO A 46 17.24 12.23 4.96
C PRO A 46 16.63 13.34 4.09
N SER A 47 16.50 13.10 2.79
CA SER A 47 15.69 13.96 1.94
C SER A 47 14.22 13.69 2.24
N MET A 48 13.58 14.61 2.96
CA MET A 48 12.16 14.53 3.25
C MET A 48 11.47 15.76 2.65
N LYS A 49 10.51 15.52 1.77
CA LYS A 49 9.54 16.54 1.34
C LYS A 49 8.16 16.04 1.73
N ILE A 50 7.54 16.74 2.68
CA ILE A 50 6.17 16.46 3.07
C ILE A 50 5.31 17.50 2.42
N ALA A 51 4.44 17.01 1.53
CA ALA A 51 3.47 17.81 0.84
C ALA A 51 2.40 18.29 1.85
N GLU A 52 2.07 19.58 1.76
CA GLU A 52 1.00 20.17 2.54
C GLU A 52 -0.36 19.59 2.06
N PRO A 53 -1.23 19.09 2.96
CA PRO A 53 -2.56 18.67 2.59
C PRO A 53 -3.40 19.83 2.04
N THR A 54 -4.20 19.56 1.02
CA THR A 54 -5.14 20.52 0.43
C THR A 54 -6.43 19.80 0.08
N PRO A 55 -7.62 20.42 0.20
CA PRO A 55 -8.86 19.72 -0.14
C PRO A 55 -8.99 19.48 -1.65
N TRP A 56 -9.81 18.51 -2.02
CA TRP A 56 -10.22 18.26 -3.41
C TRP A 56 -11.08 19.39 -4.00
N GLY A 57 -11.92 20.04 -3.18
CA GLY A 57 -12.92 20.99 -3.68
C GLY A 57 -13.91 20.29 -4.62
N ASP A 58 -14.19 20.90 -5.77
CA ASP A 58 -15.05 20.30 -6.82
C ASP A 58 -14.28 19.33 -7.75
N GLN A 59 -12.99 19.11 -7.50
CA GLN A 59 -12.18 18.20 -8.32
C GLN A 59 -12.28 16.76 -7.79
N VAL A 60 -12.01 15.81 -8.68
CA VAL A 60 -11.97 14.37 -8.40
C VAL A 60 -10.68 13.78 -8.97
N PRO A 61 -10.31 12.54 -8.59
CA PRO A 61 -9.19 11.85 -9.23
C PRO A 61 -9.32 11.81 -10.76
N THR A 62 -8.18 11.81 -11.45
CA THR A 62 -8.17 11.59 -12.90
C THR A 62 -8.12 10.10 -13.18
N VAL A 63 -9.03 9.60 -14.03
CA VAL A 63 -9.15 8.18 -14.41
C VAL A 63 -9.14 8.05 -15.94
N PRO A 64 -8.91 6.84 -16.52
CA PRO A 64 -8.93 6.65 -17.97
C PRO A 64 -10.24 7.10 -18.62
N GLU A 65 -10.19 7.53 -19.88
CA GLU A 65 -11.33 8.15 -20.61
C GLU A 65 -12.65 7.34 -20.58
N ASN A 66 -12.56 6.01 -20.51
CA ASN A 66 -13.72 5.12 -20.45
C ASN A 66 -14.20 4.83 -19.02
N PHE A 67 -13.78 5.62 -18.05
CA PHE A 67 -14.18 5.53 -16.66
C PHE A 67 -14.70 6.87 -16.13
N SER A 68 -15.51 6.80 -15.10
CA SER A 68 -15.95 7.92 -14.27
C SER A 68 -15.57 7.64 -12.82
N VAL A 69 -15.38 8.70 -12.05
CA VAL A 69 -15.12 8.60 -10.61
C VAL A 69 -16.08 9.48 -9.83
N THR A 70 -16.61 8.94 -8.73
CA THR A 70 -17.48 9.65 -7.79
C THR A 70 -17.01 9.39 -6.36
N ALA A 71 -17.18 10.39 -5.49
CA ALA A 71 -17.09 10.16 -4.05
C ALA A 71 -18.41 9.52 -3.59
N ILE A 72 -18.33 8.32 -3.01
CA ILE A 72 -19.52 7.58 -2.53
C ILE A 72 -19.68 7.66 -1.02
N ALA A 73 -18.65 8.10 -0.30
CA ALA A 73 -18.71 8.42 1.11
C ALA A 73 -17.68 9.50 1.44
N THR A 74 -18.05 10.45 2.29
CA THR A 74 -17.19 11.52 2.80
C THR A 74 -17.24 11.55 4.33
N ASP A 75 -16.44 12.42 4.93
CA ASP A 75 -16.42 12.68 6.38
C ASP A 75 -16.16 11.42 7.22
N LEU A 76 -15.41 10.48 6.64
CA LEU A 76 -14.95 9.28 7.33
C LEU A 76 -13.86 9.65 8.35
N LYS A 77 -13.55 8.71 9.23
CA LYS A 77 -12.57 8.83 10.30
C LYS A 77 -11.35 7.97 9.99
N ILE A 78 -10.62 8.37 8.96
CA ILE A 78 -9.41 7.69 8.47
C ILE A 78 -9.74 6.32 7.84
N PRO A 79 -10.43 6.27 6.69
CA PRO A 79 -10.75 5.02 6.00
C PRO A 79 -9.48 4.30 5.51
N ARG A 80 -9.41 2.98 5.69
CA ARG A 80 -8.23 2.16 5.40
C ARG A 80 -8.50 1.11 4.33
N GLN A 81 -8.98 -0.06 4.71
CA GLN A 81 -9.37 -1.12 3.76
C GLN A 81 -10.88 -1.13 3.59
N THR A 82 -11.31 -1.59 2.42
CA THR A 82 -12.71 -1.83 2.08
C THR A 82 -12.95 -3.31 1.86
N LEU A 83 -14.19 -3.75 2.09
CA LEU A 83 -14.65 -5.09 1.78
C LEU A 83 -16.04 -5.00 1.16
N VAL A 84 -16.20 -5.54 -0.05
CA VAL A 84 -17.52 -5.67 -0.70
C VAL A 84 -18.15 -6.97 -0.21
N LEU A 85 -19.34 -6.87 0.38
CA LEU A 85 -20.13 -8.01 0.87
C LEU A 85 -20.96 -8.62 -0.28
N PRO A 86 -21.49 -9.86 -0.12
CA PRO A 86 -22.25 -10.54 -1.17
C PRO A 86 -23.47 -9.77 -1.70
N ASN A 87 -24.13 -8.97 -0.86
CA ASN A 87 -25.25 -8.11 -1.25
C ASN A 87 -24.81 -6.79 -1.91
N GLY A 88 -23.51 -6.53 -2.02
CA GLY A 88 -22.97 -5.30 -2.59
C GLY A 88 -22.80 -4.14 -1.58
N ASP A 89 -23.10 -4.35 -0.30
CA ASP A 89 -22.70 -3.40 0.73
C ASP A 89 -21.18 -3.31 0.79
N ILE A 90 -20.66 -2.13 1.15
CA ILE A 90 -19.23 -1.92 1.39
C ILE A 90 -19.00 -1.67 2.87
N LEU A 91 -18.16 -2.49 3.49
CA LEU A 91 -17.59 -2.19 4.78
C LEU A 91 -16.29 -1.42 4.61
N VAL A 92 -16.10 -0.39 5.43
CA VAL A 92 -14.91 0.46 5.48
C VAL A 92 -14.31 0.38 6.87
N ALA A 93 -13.07 -0.10 6.97
CA ALA A 93 -12.31 -0.04 8.22
C ALA A 93 -11.80 1.38 8.44
N GLU A 94 -12.14 2.00 9.57
CA GLU A 94 -11.73 3.35 9.92
C GLU A 94 -10.84 3.33 11.17
N GLY A 95 -9.57 3.72 11.02
CA GLY A 95 -8.64 3.58 12.14
C GLY A 95 -7.22 4.09 11.90
N ARG A 96 -6.60 4.53 12.99
CA ARG A 96 -5.18 4.85 13.09
C ARG A 96 -4.63 4.33 14.42
N GLY A 97 -3.70 3.39 14.34
CA GLY A 97 -3.03 2.79 15.49
C GLY A 97 -1.59 3.25 15.70
N GLY A 98 -0.84 2.40 16.39
CA GLY A 98 0.59 2.58 16.68
C GLY A 98 0.85 3.23 18.04
N ASN A 99 1.75 2.61 18.79
CA ASN A 99 2.16 3.01 20.15
C ASN A 99 3.69 2.99 20.32
N ALA A 100 4.45 2.74 19.25
CA ALA A 100 5.90 2.63 19.29
C ALA A 100 6.58 3.93 19.74
N ALA A 101 7.43 3.83 20.76
CA ALA A 101 8.29 4.94 21.18
C ALA A 101 9.26 5.33 20.06
N LYS A 102 9.48 6.64 19.86
CA LYS A 102 10.45 7.19 18.90
C LYS A 102 11.88 6.92 19.39
N LEU A 103 12.75 6.34 18.56
CA LEU A 103 14.08 5.86 18.97
C LEU A 103 15.16 6.92 18.82
N LYS A 104 15.17 7.65 17.71
CA LYS A 104 16.20 8.63 17.37
C LYS A 104 15.61 10.04 17.36
N PRO A 105 16.41 11.09 17.62
CA PRO A 105 15.96 12.47 17.48
C PRO A 105 15.38 12.78 16.09
N LYS A 106 15.92 12.15 15.03
CA LYS A 106 15.38 12.23 13.67
C LYS A 106 13.97 11.62 13.54
N ASP A 107 13.63 10.61 14.33
CA ASP A 107 12.29 9.99 14.33
C ASP A 107 11.27 10.89 15.02
N VAL A 108 11.72 11.74 15.96
CA VAL A 108 10.88 12.78 16.57
C VAL A 108 10.53 13.84 15.54
N ILE A 109 11.53 14.35 14.82
CA ILE A 109 11.37 15.35 13.76
C ILE A 109 10.56 14.77 12.60
N ALA A 110 10.92 13.59 12.09
CA ALA A 110 10.18 12.90 11.05
C ALA A 110 8.74 12.60 11.48
N GLY A 111 8.51 12.18 12.73
CA GLY A 111 7.15 11.96 13.25
C GLY A 111 6.32 13.24 13.34
N TYR A 112 6.91 14.37 13.75
CA TYR A 112 6.23 15.66 13.75
C TYR A 112 5.91 16.15 12.33
N LEU A 113 6.86 15.99 11.39
CA LEU A 113 6.65 16.38 10.01
C LEU A 113 5.61 15.46 9.33
N LYS A 114 5.69 14.13 9.50
CA LYS A 114 4.69 13.16 8.98
C LYS A 114 3.28 13.49 9.44
N ALA A 115 3.11 13.90 10.70
CA ALA A 115 1.82 14.32 11.22
C ALA A 115 1.22 15.52 10.46
N LYS A 116 2.02 16.40 9.87
CA LYS A 116 1.54 17.52 9.04
C LYS A 116 1.04 17.09 7.66
N GLY A 117 1.48 15.94 7.16
CA GLY A 117 1.03 15.36 5.88
C GLY A 117 -0.11 14.35 6.03
N ASN A 118 -0.64 14.19 7.25
CA ASN A 118 -1.74 13.28 7.57
C ASN A 118 -3.02 14.07 7.83
N THR A 119 -4.16 13.38 7.76
CA THR A 119 -5.44 13.91 8.21
C THR A 119 -5.40 14.29 9.69
N SER A 120 -6.02 15.43 10.02
CA SER A 120 -6.19 15.91 11.40
C SER A 120 -7.39 15.29 12.11
N VAL A 121 -8.21 14.49 11.42
CA VAL A 121 -9.37 13.81 12.00
C VAL A 121 -8.92 12.77 13.03
N GLU A 122 -9.74 12.58 14.07
CA GLU A 122 -9.51 11.55 15.09
C GLU A 122 -9.78 10.15 14.52
N SER A 123 -9.12 9.13 15.09
CA SER A 123 -9.31 7.73 14.66
C SER A 123 -10.77 7.31 14.83
N GLY A 124 -11.32 6.63 13.82
CA GLY A 124 -12.68 6.11 13.86
C GLY A 124 -12.86 4.96 14.83
N ASN A 125 -11.90 4.02 14.83
CA ASN A 125 -11.94 2.81 15.65
C ASN A 125 -13.26 2.04 15.44
N ARG A 126 -13.67 1.91 14.18
CA ARG A 126 -14.98 1.38 13.77
C ARG A 126 -14.96 0.77 12.37
N LEU A 127 -16.03 0.05 12.05
CA LEU A 127 -16.43 -0.25 10.67
C LEU A 127 -17.63 0.62 10.30
N THR A 128 -17.57 1.27 9.15
CA THR A 128 -18.74 1.92 8.53
C THR A 128 -19.25 1.05 7.38
N LEU A 129 -20.58 0.90 7.30
CA LEU A 129 -21.27 0.26 6.19
C LEU A 129 -21.84 1.32 5.25
N LEU A 130 -21.57 1.13 3.96
CA LEU A 130 -22.14 1.88 2.85
C LEU A 130 -23.08 0.97 2.06
N ARG A 131 -24.31 1.43 1.82
CA ARG A 131 -25.28 0.72 0.97
C ARG A 131 -25.83 1.63 -0.12
N ASP A 132 -25.77 1.10 -1.34
CA ASP A 132 -26.48 1.54 -2.53
C ASP A 132 -27.72 0.65 -2.67
N ALA A 133 -28.88 1.18 -2.27
CA ALA A 133 -30.10 0.40 -2.05
C ALA A 133 -30.88 0.13 -3.34
N ASP A 134 -30.73 0.98 -4.35
CA ASP A 134 -31.40 0.85 -5.65
C ASP A 134 -30.45 0.49 -6.81
N GLY A 135 -29.14 0.44 -6.55
CA GLY A 135 -28.11 0.03 -7.48
C GLY A 135 -27.72 1.10 -8.49
N ASP A 136 -28.07 2.37 -8.25
CA ASP A 136 -27.79 3.47 -9.18
C ASP A 136 -26.35 4.03 -9.07
N GLY A 137 -25.59 3.58 -8.06
CA GLY A 137 -24.23 4.01 -7.77
C GLY A 137 -24.12 5.17 -6.78
N THR A 138 -25.25 5.70 -6.32
CA THR A 138 -25.38 6.56 -5.14
C THR A 138 -25.51 5.68 -3.91
N TYR A 139 -24.96 6.12 -2.78
CA TYR A 139 -25.02 5.34 -1.54
C TYR A 139 -25.94 6.07 -0.56
N GLU A 140 -27.17 5.56 -0.38
CA GLU A 140 -28.20 6.18 0.45
C GLU A 140 -27.95 6.01 1.94
N LEU A 141 -27.21 4.96 2.33
CA LEU A 141 -26.92 4.64 3.72
C LEU A 141 -25.42 4.65 3.97
N GLN A 142 -25.01 5.48 4.91
CA GLN A 142 -23.70 5.45 5.57
C GLN A 142 -23.94 5.34 7.08
N THR A 143 -23.69 4.17 7.65
CA THR A 143 -23.93 3.91 9.08
C THR A 143 -22.77 3.19 9.73
N VAL A 144 -22.61 3.35 11.04
CA VAL A 144 -21.65 2.55 11.81
C VAL A 144 -22.18 1.12 11.88
N PHE A 145 -21.37 0.16 11.42
CA PHE A 145 -21.68 -1.26 11.54
C PHE A 145 -21.19 -1.82 12.88
N ALA A 146 -19.96 -1.47 13.28
CA ALA A 146 -19.37 -1.88 14.55
C ALA A 146 -18.43 -0.77 15.06
N GLU A 147 -18.41 -0.52 16.36
CA GLU A 147 -17.57 0.49 17.01
C GLU A 147 -16.70 -0.12 18.11
N ASP A 148 -15.91 0.72 18.80
CA ASP A 148 -14.97 0.35 19.86
C ASP A 148 -13.92 -0.70 19.43
N LEU A 149 -13.55 -0.69 18.15
CA LEU A 149 -12.48 -1.52 17.60
C LEU A 149 -11.10 -0.89 17.83
N ASN A 150 -10.07 -1.72 17.94
CA ASN A 150 -8.72 -1.22 18.16
C ASN A 150 -7.96 -1.03 16.84
N ALA A 151 -8.10 0.17 16.25
CA ALA A 151 -7.47 0.56 14.98
C ALA A 151 -7.62 -0.53 13.90
N PRO A 152 -8.87 -0.86 13.48
CA PRO A 152 -9.11 -1.91 12.51
C PRO A 152 -8.44 -1.60 11.18
N TYR A 153 -7.92 -2.63 10.52
CA TYR A 153 -7.26 -2.48 9.22
C TYR A 153 -7.70 -3.52 8.21
N GLY A 154 -7.25 -4.78 8.33
CA GLY A 154 -7.61 -5.84 7.38
C GLY A 154 -9.02 -6.36 7.60
N LEU A 155 -9.73 -6.67 6.52
CA LEU A 155 -11.09 -7.21 6.51
C LEU A 155 -11.15 -8.47 5.65
N ALA A 156 -11.95 -9.46 6.04
CA ALA A 156 -12.26 -10.63 5.23
C ALA A 156 -13.66 -11.16 5.55
N PHE A 157 -14.29 -11.84 4.60
CA PHE A 157 -15.60 -12.44 4.78
C PHE A 157 -15.66 -13.85 4.21
N HIS A 158 -16.30 -14.77 4.94
CA HIS A 158 -16.61 -16.11 4.46
C HIS A 158 -17.79 -16.71 5.23
N ASP A 159 -18.79 -17.24 4.51
CA ASP A 159 -19.94 -17.97 5.07
C ASP A 159 -20.58 -17.34 6.32
N GLY A 160 -20.92 -16.05 6.23
CA GLY A 160 -21.56 -15.32 7.32
C GLY A 160 -20.62 -14.93 8.46
N ASN A 161 -19.31 -15.10 8.30
CA ASN A 161 -18.30 -14.64 9.25
C ASN A 161 -17.57 -13.42 8.66
N LEU A 162 -17.69 -12.28 9.33
CA LEU A 162 -16.91 -11.08 9.03
C LEU A 162 -15.71 -11.03 9.98
N TYR A 163 -14.51 -11.12 9.42
CA TYR A 163 -13.25 -11.06 10.17
C TYR A 163 -12.64 -9.66 10.09
N VAL A 164 -12.12 -9.19 11.21
CA VAL A 164 -11.46 -7.90 11.34
C VAL A 164 -10.12 -8.09 12.03
N ALA A 165 -9.05 -7.66 11.36
CA ALA A 165 -7.73 -7.59 11.96
C ALA A 165 -7.57 -6.21 12.62
N ASN A 166 -7.79 -6.18 13.94
CA ASN A 166 -7.39 -5.06 14.79
C ASN A 166 -5.86 -5.03 14.92
N GLN A 167 -5.32 -3.95 15.46
CA GLN A 167 -3.87 -3.83 15.57
C GLN A 167 -3.23 -4.84 16.55
N ASP A 168 -4.03 -5.44 17.44
CA ASP A 168 -3.65 -6.32 18.55
C ASP A 168 -4.37 -7.68 18.59
N GLU A 169 -5.45 -7.86 17.85
CA GLU A 169 -6.16 -9.13 17.78
C GLU A 169 -6.89 -9.30 16.44
N LEU A 170 -7.11 -10.55 16.06
CA LEU A 170 -8.03 -10.95 15.00
C LEU A 170 -9.37 -11.29 15.67
N VAL A 171 -10.43 -10.63 15.22
CA VAL A 171 -11.78 -10.83 15.75
C VAL A 171 -12.76 -11.18 14.64
N ARG A 172 -13.93 -11.69 15.04
CA ARG A 172 -14.99 -12.12 14.13
C ARG A 172 -16.35 -11.64 14.60
N PHE A 173 -17.14 -11.14 13.68
CA PHE A 173 -18.58 -10.92 13.84
C PHE A 173 -19.34 -11.98 13.06
N ASP A 174 -20.43 -12.46 13.63
CA ASP A 174 -21.45 -13.18 12.86
C ASP A 174 -22.23 -12.13 12.04
N TYR A 175 -22.38 -12.38 10.75
CA TYR A 175 -23.02 -11.50 9.77
C TYR A 175 -24.15 -12.22 9.05
N GLN A 176 -25.30 -11.55 8.95
CA GLN A 176 -26.42 -11.97 8.13
C GLN A 176 -26.57 -11.02 6.94
N ASP A 177 -26.90 -11.57 5.78
CA ASP A 177 -27.07 -10.77 4.57
C ASP A 177 -28.09 -9.63 4.78
N GLY A 178 -27.70 -8.41 4.40
CA GLY A 178 -28.51 -7.21 4.61
C GLY A 178 -28.40 -6.59 6.01
N GLN A 179 -27.65 -7.17 6.95
CA GLN A 179 -27.40 -6.60 8.27
C GLN A 179 -26.62 -5.29 8.17
N THR A 180 -27.12 -4.24 8.83
CA THR A 180 -26.53 -2.89 8.80
C THR A 180 -25.75 -2.52 10.07
N GLU A 181 -25.86 -3.34 11.11
CA GLU A 181 -25.22 -3.15 12.42
C GLU A 181 -24.89 -4.51 13.04
N ALA A 182 -23.72 -4.66 13.64
CA ALA A 182 -23.31 -5.86 14.35
C ALA A 182 -24.27 -6.16 15.51
N SER A 183 -24.61 -7.44 15.72
CA SER A 183 -25.54 -7.83 16.78
C SER A 183 -24.96 -7.70 18.20
N GLY A 184 -23.67 -7.40 18.33
CA GLY A 184 -22.96 -7.26 19.58
C GLY A 184 -21.44 -7.22 19.39
N PRO A 185 -20.67 -7.29 20.50
CA PRO A 185 -19.22 -7.35 20.45
C PRO A 185 -18.70 -8.54 19.64
N PRO A 186 -17.53 -8.43 19.00
CA PRO A 186 -16.99 -9.53 18.23
C PRO A 186 -16.45 -10.64 19.14
N THR A 187 -16.33 -11.83 18.57
CA THR A 187 -15.61 -12.95 19.20
C THR A 187 -14.14 -12.87 18.81
N LYS A 188 -13.24 -12.97 19.80
CA LYS A 188 -11.79 -13.05 19.54
C LYS A 188 -11.43 -14.38 18.88
N VAL A 189 -10.66 -14.32 17.80
CA VAL A 189 -10.11 -15.47 17.09
C VAL A 189 -8.68 -15.74 17.54
N ALA A 190 -7.80 -14.73 17.52
CA ALA A 190 -6.40 -14.87 17.92
C ALA A 190 -5.82 -13.53 18.40
N ASP A 191 -4.90 -13.58 19.36
CA ASP A 191 -4.08 -12.42 19.72
C ASP A 191 -3.02 -12.17 18.61
N LEU A 192 -2.77 -10.90 18.26
CA LEU A 192 -1.79 -10.49 17.27
C LEU A 192 -0.64 -9.69 17.92
N PRO A 193 0.59 -9.76 17.40
CA PRO A 193 1.73 -9.05 17.97
C PRO A 193 1.56 -7.53 17.90
N SER A 194 1.52 -6.87 19.06
CA SER A 194 1.19 -5.43 19.17
C SER A 194 1.89 -4.68 20.31
N GLU A 195 2.87 -5.29 20.98
CA GLU A 195 3.52 -4.66 22.14
C GLU A 195 4.23 -3.33 21.77
N ILE A 196 5.14 -3.38 20.81
CA ILE A 196 5.83 -2.19 20.27
C ILE A 196 5.01 -1.54 19.14
N ASN A 197 4.43 -2.37 18.27
CA ASN A 197 3.55 -2.00 17.15
C ASN A 197 4.02 -0.83 16.27
N HIS A 198 5.28 -0.85 15.81
CA HIS A 198 5.76 0.20 14.90
C HIS A 198 5.01 0.21 13.57
N HIS A 199 4.99 -0.94 12.87
CA HIS A 199 4.05 -1.20 11.79
C HIS A 199 2.78 -1.82 12.40
N TRP A 200 1.81 -0.97 12.72
CA TRP A 200 0.61 -1.36 13.46
C TRP A 200 -0.45 -2.05 12.60
N THR A 201 -0.48 -1.76 11.30
CA THR A 201 -1.43 -2.35 10.35
C THR A 201 -1.32 -3.88 10.32
N LYS A 202 -2.46 -4.55 10.23
CA LYS A 202 -2.57 -6.00 10.12
C LYS A 202 -3.41 -6.32 8.88
N ALA A 203 -2.74 -6.60 7.76
CA ALA A 203 -3.44 -6.97 6.52
C ALA A 203 -4.15 -8.31 6.70
N LEU A 204 -5.26 -8.53 6.00
CA LEU A 204 -6.06 -9.75 6.16
C LEU A 204 -6.60 -10.22 4.80
N THR A 205 -6.52 -11.52 4.56
CA THR A 205 -7.31 -12.20 3.53
C THR A 205 -7.66 -13.61 4.02
N ILE A 206 -8.56 -14.31 3.33
CA ILE A 206 -9.03 -15.64 3.71
C ILE A 206 -8.86 -16.61 2.55
N SER A 207 -8.55 -17.87 2.85
CA SER A 207 -8.50 -18.93 1.84
C SER A 207 -9.87 -19.14 1.20
N PRO A 208 -9.94 -19.60 -0.06
CA PRO A 208 -11.22 -19.78 -0.77
C PRO A 208 -12.21 -20.71 -0.06
N ASP A 209 -11.70 -21.67 0.71
CA ASP A 209 -12.47 -22.64 1.50
C ASP A 209 -12.77 -22.17 2.93
N GLY A 210 -12.38 -20.94 3.29
CA GLY A 210 -12.63 -20.35 4.60
C GLY A 210 -11.80 -20.90 5.76
N GLN A 211 -10.95 -21.90 5.54
CA GLN A 211 -10.25 -22.59 6.62
C GLN A 211 -9.15 -21.75 7.27
N TYR A 212 -8.50 -20.91 6.48
CA TYR A 212 -7.32 -20.18 6.90
C TYR A 212 -7.42 -18.68 6.61
N LEU A 213 -7.19 -17.89 7.66
CA LEU A 213 -6.97 -16.45 7.57
C LEU A 213 -5.47 -16.21 7.45
N TYR A 214 -5.07 -15.40 6.48
CA TYR A 214 -3.70 -14.94 6.33
C TYR A 214 -3.57 -13.53 6.88
N VAL A 215 -2.67 -13.31 7.83
CA VAL A 215 -2.48 -12.01 8.50
C VAL A 215 -1.09 -11.48 8.22
N GLY A 216 -1.01 -10.30 7.59
CA GLY A 216 0.24 -9.62 7.32
C GLY A 216 0.68 -8.80 8.52
N ILE A 217 1.90 -9.05 9.03
CA ILE A 217 2.45 -8.43 10.24
C ILE A 217 3.78 -7.76 9.89
N GLY A 218 3.82 -6.44 9.95
CA GLY A 218 5.05 -5.69 9.66
C GLY A 218 6.10 -5.74 10.77
N SER A 219 7.31 -5.26 10.50
CA SER A 219 8.41 -5.18 11.46
C SER A 219 8.14 -4.19 12.60
N ASN A 220 8.95 -4.22 13.64
CA ASN A 220 9.01 -3.20 14.69
C ASN A 220 10.07 -2.11 14.44
N SER A 221 10.83 -2.25 13.36
CA SER A 221 11.96 -1.38 13.03
C SER A 221 12.09 -1.18 11.51
N ASN A 222 12.92 -0.23 11.09
CA ASN A 222 13.28 -0.13 9.68
C ASN A 222 14.19 -1.31 9.28
N ILE A 223 15.27 -1.48 10.04
CA ILE A 223 16.29 -2.53 9.92
C ILE A 223 16.81 -2.89 11.31
N THR A 224 15.91 -3.45 12.14
CA THR A 224 16.22 -4.04 13.45
C THR A 224 16.80 -3.11 14.50
N GLU A 225 16.57 -1.80 14.42
CA GLU A 225 17.12 -0.83 15.38
C GLU A 225 16.60 -1.02 16.82
N ARG A 226 15.51 -1.76 17.02
CA ARG A 226 15.00 -2.17 18.34
C ARG A 226 15.60 -3.48 18.86
N GLY A 227 16.56 -4.05 18.13
CA GLY A 227 17.15 -5.37 18.42
C GLY A 227 16.33 -6.50 17.80
N MET A 228 16.95 -7.66 17.64
CA MET A 228 16.30 -8.79 16.96
C MET A 228 15.19 -9.46 17.77
N GLU A 229 15.26 -9.36 19.09
CA GLU A 229 14.22 -9.84 20.00
C GLU A 229 12.89 -9.09 19.78
N ALA A 230 12.95 -7.80 19.44
CA ALA A 230 11.77 -7.01 19.11
C ALA A 230 11.11 -7.41 17.77
N GLU A 231 11.76 -8.22 16.96
CA GLU A 231 11.28 -8.65 15.65
C GLU A 231 10.77 -10.10 15.64
N VAL A 232 10.72 -10.76 16.80
CA VAL A 232 10.05 -12.06 16.97
C VAL A 232 8.58 -11.90 16.59
N ASP A 233 8.10 -12.80 15.73
CA ASP A 233 6.74 -12.77 15.17
C ASP A 233 6.38 -11.48 14.41
N ARG A 234 7.38 -10.81 13.83
CA ARG A 234 7.22 -9.61 13.00
C ARG A 234 7.85 -9.82 11.62
N ALA A 235 7.50 -8.94 10.68
CA ALA A 235 7.94 -8.99 9.29
C ALA A 235 7.62 -10.34 8.60
N MET A 236 6.36 -10.74 8.67
CA MET A 236 5.89 -12.04 8.21
C MET A 236 4.40 -12.06 7.88
N VAL A 237 3.96 -13.16 7.29
CA VAL A 237 2.55 -13.53 7.17
C VAL A 237 2.29 -14.70 8.12
N TRP A 238 1.27 -14.59 8.96
CA TRP A 238 0.72 -15.70 9.73
C TRP A 238 -0.37 -16.41 8.93
N GLN A 239 -0.47 -17.73 9.07
CA GLN A 239 -1.65 -18.52 8.71
C GLN A 239 -2.36 -18.89 10.00
N VAL A 240 -3.61 -18.46 10.15
CA VAL A 240 -4.47 -18.67 11.33
C VAL A 240 -5.63 -19.56 10.92
N ASN A 241 -5.86 -20.65 11.65
CA ASN A 241 -7.04 -21.48 11.46
C ASN A 241 -8.28 -20.70 11.93
N ALA A 242 -9.25 -20.49 11.03
CA ALA A 242 -10.37 -19.60 11.25
C ALA A 242 -11.36 -20.06 12.35
N GLU A 243 -11.39 -21.36 12.65
CA GLU A 243 -12.26 -21.96 13.67
C GLU A 243 -11.60 -21.95 15.06
N THR A 244 -10.34 -22.38 15.12
CA THR A 244 -9.64 -22.65 16.39
C THR A 244 -8.74 -21.51 16.85
N GLY A 245 -8.41 -20.56 15.97
CA GLY A 245 -7.46 -19.48 16.24
C GLY A 245 -5.99 -19.93 16.29
N ALA A 246 -5.71 -21.22 16.13
CA ALA A 246 -4.34 -21.74 16.09
C ALA A 246 -3.59 -21.17 14.89
N TYR A 247 -2.35 -20.71 15.10
CA TYR A 247 -1.58 -20.04 14.06
C TYR A 247 -0.15 -20.56 13.93
N LYS A 248 0.45 -20.30 12.77
CA LYS A 248 1.88 -20.49 12.49
C LYS A 248 2.39 -19.41 11.53
N PRO A 249 3.70 -19.13 11.51
CA PRO A 249 4.31 -18.39 10.41
C PRO A 249 4.09 -19.13 9.09
N TYR A 250 3.50 -18.43 8.11
CA TYR A 250 3.34 -18.92 6.75
C TYR A 250 4.53 -18.55 5.88
N ALA A 251 4.97 -17.28 5.94
CA ALA A 251 6.16 -16.79 5.25
C ALA A 251 6.83 -15.68 6.08
N THR A 252 8.15 -15.54 5.99
CA THR A 252 8.93 -14.61 6.82
C THR A 252 9.83 -13.71 5.98
N GLY A 253 10.40 -12.66 6.58
CA GLY A 253 11.29 -11.73 5.88
C GLY A 253 10.57 -10.77 4.93
N LEU A 254 9.28 -10.56 5.14
CA LEU A 254 8.44 -9.57 4.45
C LEU A 254 8.36 -8.36 5.37
N ARG A 255 9.11 -7.28 5.13
CA ARG A 255 9.24 -6.16 6.10
C ARG A 255 7.90 -5.63 6.60
N ASN A 256 6.98 -5.32 5.69
CA ASN A 256 5.65 -4.82 6.02
C ASN A 256 4.63 -5.23 4.95
N PRO A 257 4.08 -6.46 5.00
CA PRO A 257 3.02 -6.91 4.09
C PRO A 257 1.71 -6.19 4.44
N THR A 258 1.36 -5.19 3.64
CA THR A 258 0.31 -4.19 3.94
C THR A 258 -1.02 -4.47 3.27
N ALA A 259 -1.05 -5.24 2.18
CA ALA A 259 -2.28 -5.79 1.63
C ALA A 259 -2.02 -7.17 1.04
N MET A 260 -3.06 -7.99 0.99
CA MET A 260 -2.99 -9.37 0.51
C MET A 260 -4.30 -9.75 -0.15
N ALA A 261 -4.22 -10.57 -1.20
CA ALA A 261 -5.38 -11.21 -1.80
C ALA A 261 -5.01 -12.60 -2.32
N ILE A 262 -6.01 -13.46 -2.43
CA ILE A 262 -5.90 -14.73 -3.13
C ILE A 262 -6.16 -14.47 -4.61
N GLN A 263 -5.23 -14.87 -5.47
CA GLN A 263 -5.40 -14.79 -6.92
C GLN A 263 -6.47 -15.83 -7.33
N PRO A 264 -7.61 -15.40 -7.92
CA PRO A 264 -8.80 -16.24 -8.00
C PRO A 264 -8.64 -17.49 -8.88
N GLU A 265 -7.76 -17.44 -9.88
CA GLU A 265 -7.57 -18.54 -10.83
C GLU A 265 -6.63 -19.64 -10.29
N THR A 266 -5.57 -19.26 -9.58
CA THR A 266 -4.55 -20.19 -9.09
C THR A 266 -4.69 -20.53 -7.61
N GLY A 267 -5.47 -19.76 -6.85
CA GLY A 267 -5.54 -19.87 -5.38
C GLY A 267 -4.28 -19.42 -4.66
N GLN A 268 -3.31 -18.81 -5.37
CA GLN A 268 -2.05 -18.36 -4.81
C GLN A 268 -2.28 -17.11 -3.94
N LEU A 269 -1.69 -17.08 -2.74
CA LEU A 269 -1.62 -15.88 -1.92
C LEU A 269 -0.63 -14.87 -2.52
N TRP A 270 -1.04 -13.61 -2.65
CA TRP A 270 -0.18 -12.50 -3.06
C TRP A 270 -0.19 -11.39 -2.01
N THR A 271 0.89 -10.61 -1.97
CA THR A 271 1.00 -9.45 -1.08
C THR A 271 1.78 -8.31 -1.73
N VAL A 272 1.46 -7.08 -1.33
CA VAL A 272 2.35 -5.93 -1.48
C VAL A 272 3.12 -5.67 -0.17
N VAL A 273 4.39 -5.30 -0.28
CA VAL A 273 5.27 -5.06 0.86
C VAL A 273 5.93 -3.69 0.76
N ASN A 274 5.91 -2.93 1.85
CA ASN A 274 6.73 -1.72 1.96
C ASN A 274 8.14 -2.05 2.47
N GLU A 275 9.14 -1.68 1.67
CA GLU A 275 10.53 -1.99 1.92
C GLU A 275 11.24 -0.97 2.82
N ARG A 276 12.51 -1.27 3.13
CA ARG A 276 13.35 -0.51 4.06
C ARG A 276 13.71 0.87 3.53
N ASP A 277 13.80 1.79 4.46
CA ASP A 277 14.25 3.16 4.27
C ASP A 277 15.78 3.28 4.38
N GLU A 278 16.30 4.47 4.05
CA GLU A 278 17.68 4.91 4.30
C GLU A 278 18.78 4.23 3.45
N LEU A 279 18.45 3.85 2.21
CA LEU A 279 19.40 3.40 1.18
C LEU A 279 19.43 4.29 -0.08
N GLY A 280 18.75 5.44 -0.06
CA GLY A 280 18.63 6.36 -1.18
C GLY A 280 17.16 6.61 -1.55
N GLU A 281 16.93 7.51 -2.52
CA GLU A 281 15.57 7.84 -3.00
C GLU A 281 15.00 6.79 -3.96
N ASP A 282 15.88 6.02 -4.60
CA ASP A 282 15.51 5.04 -5.64
C ASP A 282 15.92 3.60 -5.25
N LEU A 283 16.15 3.36 -3.94
CA LEU A 283 16.40 2.05 -3.35
C LEU A 283 15.81 2.03 -1.91
N VAL A 284 15.09 1.00 -1.47
CA VAL A 284 14.74 -0.30 -2.09
C VAL A 284 13.33 -0.25 -2.67
N PRO A 285 13.01 -0.94 -3.79
CA PRO A 285 11.64 -0.95 -4.31
C PRO A 285 10.68 -1.63 -3.32
N ASP A 286 9.52 -1.02 -3.11
CA ASP A 286 8.34 -1.76 -2.66
C ASP A 286 7.99 -2.80 -3.72
N TYR A 287 7.31 -3.88 -3.34
CA TYR A 287 7.10 -4.98 -4.27
C TYR A 287 5.77 -5.69 -4.12
N LEU A 288 5.34 -6.31 -5.21
CA LEU A 288 4.27 -7.29 -5.31
C LEU A 288 4.89 -8.68 -5.45
N THR A 289 4.42 -9.65 -4.68
CA THR A 289 4.92 -11.03 -4.79
C THR A 289 3.90 -12.08 -4.37
N SER A 290 3.97 -13.23 -5.01
CA SER A 290 3.38 -14.48 -4.57
C SER A 290 4.05 -14.96 -3.28
N VAL A 291 3.25 -15.33 -2.28
CA VAL A 291 3.70 -15.75 -0.96
C VAL A 291 3.76 -17.27 -0.90
N LYS A 292 4.96 -17.82 -0.64
CA LYS A 292 5.20 -19.27 -0.54
C LYS A 292 5.26 -19.70 0.91
N GLU A 293 4.57 -20.79 1.24
CA GLU A 293 4.69 -21.41 2.56
C GLU A 293 6.15 -21.76 2.88
N GLY A 294 6.62 -21.38 4.05
CA GLY A 294 8.01 -21.53 4.50
C GLY A 294 9.00 -20.57 3.82
N GLY A 295 8.54 -19.69 2.93
CA GLY A 295 9.39 -18.74 2.20
C GLY A 295 10.04 -17.70 3.10
N PHE A 296 11.25 -17.26 2.72
CA PHE A 296 11.96 -16.15 3.34
C PHE A 296 12.27 -15.07 2.30
N TYR A 297 11.78 -13.85 2.48
CA TYR A 297 11.84 -12.76 1.49
C TYR A 297 12.94 -11.73 1.79
N GLY A 298 13.92 -12.11 2.59
CA GLY A 298 15.18 -11.38 2.75
C GLY A 298 15.27 -10.47 3.97
N TRP A 299 14.20 -9.77 4.35
CA TRP A 299 14.28 -8.85 5.49
C TRP A 299 14.62 -9.62 6.79
N PRO A 300 15.54 -9.12 7.65
CA PRO A 300 16.26 -7.86 7.51
C PRO A 300 17.57 -7.95 6.70
N TYR A 301 18.10 -9.16 6.51
CA TYR A 301 19.49 -9.38 6.05
C TYR A 301 19.74 -9.05 4.58
N ALA A 302 18.72 -9.17 3.73
CA ALA A 302 18.82 -8.95 2.29
C ALA A 302 17.59 -8.22 1.74
N TYR A 303 17.75 -7.59 0.57
CA TYR A 303 16.67 -6.97 -0.20
C TYR A 303 16.67 -7.48 -1.64
N TRP A 304 15.49 -7.51 -2.25
CA TRP A 304 15.29 -7.89 -3.65
C TRP A 304 16.08 -9.16 -4.04
N GLY A 305 15.84 -10.26 -3.33
CA GLY A 305 16.63 -11.48 -3.43
C GLY A 305 17.84 -11.46 -2.50
N GLN A 306 19.01 -11.85 -3.00
CA GLN A 306 20.21 -12.07 -2.18
C GLN A 306 21.10 -10.82 -2.01
N ASN A 307 20.61 -9.61 -2.31
CA ASN A 307 21.41 -8.39 -2.11
C ASN A 307 21.55 -8.11 -0.63
N VAL A 308 22.77 -8.19 -0.10
CA VAL A 308 23.07 -8.03 1.33
C VAL A 308 22.77 -6.60 1.78
N ASP A 309 22.10 -6.45 2.93
CA ASP A 309 22.06 -5.20 3.67
C ASP A 309 23.17 -5.16 4.73
N ASP A 310 24.29 -4.53 4.39
CA ASP A 310 25.46 -4.41 5.25
C ASP A 310 25.23 -3.58 6.52
N ARG A 311 24.03 -3.02 6.75
CA ARG A 311 23.68 -2.31 7.99
C ARG A 311 23.27 -3.27 9.12
N VAL A 312 22.82 -4.48 8.79
CA VAL A 312 22.22 -5.41 9.76
C VAL A 312 23.29 -6.20 10.51
N ARG A 313 23.19 -6.24 11.85
CA ARG A 313 24.14 -6.96 12.72
C ARG A 313 23.40 -7.72 13.85
N PRO A 314 23.79 -8.98 14.13
CA PRO A 314 24.72 -9.81 13.34
C PRO A 314 24.12 -10.17 11.98
N LEU A 315 24.98 -10.32 10.96
CA LEU A 315 24.55 -10.77 9.63
C LEU A 315 24.38 -12.30 9.63
N ASP A 316 23.25 -12.78 9.12
CA ASP A 316 23.01 -14.19 8.84
C ASP A 316 23.15 -14.47 7.33
N LYS A 317 24.27 -15.07 6.94
CA LYS A 317 24.58 -15.35 5.53
C LYS A 317 23.72 -16.47 4.94
N ASP A 318 23.27 -17.41 5.76
CA ASP A 318 22.43 -18.51 5.30
C ASP A 318 21.03 -17.98 4.96
N LYS A 319 20.53 -17.03 5.76
CA LYS A 319 19.30 -16.30 5.46
C LYS A 319 19.41 -15.43 4.20
N VAL A 320 20.54 -14.75 3.99
CA VAL A 320 20.79 -14.05 2.71
C VAL A 320 20.69 -15.04 1.54
N ALA A 321 21.39 -16.18 1.62
CA ALA A 321 21.38 -17.18 0.55
C ALA A 321 19.98 -17.79 0.32
N ALA A 322 19.16 -17.91 1.37
CA ALA A 322 17.79 -18.42 1.29
C ALA A 322 16.76 -17.38 0.80
N SER A 323 17.17 -16.13 0.57
CA SER A 323 16.24 -15.04 0.24
C SER A 323 15.62 -15.21 -1.13
N ILE A 324 14.29 -15.22 -1.16
CA ILE A 324 13.48 -15.27 -2.37
C ILE A 324 13.42 -13.88 -2.98
N THR A 325 13.73 -13.77 -4.28
CA THR A 325 13.50 -12.54 -5.04
C THR A 325 11.99 -12.33 -5.22
N PRO A 326 11.45 -11.15 -4.87
CA PRO A 326 10.05 -10.83 -5.13
C PRO A 326 9.71 -10.84 -6.63
N ASP A 327 8.43 -10.99 -6.96
CA ASP A 327 8.01 -11.19 -8.36
C ASP A 327 7.99 -9.89 -9.18
N TYR A 328 7.69 -8.74 -8.57
CA TYR A 328 7.54 -7.47 -9.30
C TYR A 328 7.83 -6.24 -8.43
N ALA A 329 8.67 -5.34 -8.92
CA ALA A 329 8.99 -4.08 -8.26
C ALA A 329 7.95 -3.01 -8.59
N LEU A 330 7.47 -2.32 -7.55
CA LEU A 330 6.49 -1.25 -7.62
C LEU A 330 7.15 0.14 -7.54
N GLY A 331 8.48 0.21 -7.66
CA GLY A 331 9.22 1.44 -7.39
C GLY A 331 9.49 1.66 -5.90
N SER A 332 10.44 2.54 -5.61
CA SER A 332 10.91 2.82 -4.26
C SER A 332 10.04 3.84 -3.55
N HIS A 333 9.65 3.52 -2.32
CA HIS A 333 8.93 4.40 -1.41
C HIS A 333 7.53 4.79 -1.87
N VAL A 334 6.92 4.07 -2.82
CA VAL A 334 5.54 4.33 -3.26
C VAL A 334 4.50 4.10 -2.16
N ALA A 335 4.86 3.34 -1.12
CA ALA A 335 4.02 2.97 0.00
C ALA A 335 2.74 2.26 -0.47
N ALA A 336 2.92 1.11 -1.14
CA ALA A 336 1.81 0.26 -1.55
C ALA A 336 1.01 -0.24 -0.34
N LEU A 337 -0.29 0.05 -0.28
CA LEU A 337 -1.19 -0.28 0.84
C LEU A 337 -2.48 -0.98 0.42
N GLY A 338 -2.74 -1.10 -0.88
CA GLY A 338 -3.91 -1.78 -1.43
C GLY A 338 -3.49 -2.83 -2.45
N LEU A 339 -4.24 -3.92 -2.52
CA LEU A 339 -4.04 -4.99 -3.49
C LEU A 339 -5.39 -5.67 -3.70
N ASP A 340 -5.91 -5.68 -4.93
CA ASP A 340 -7.01 -6.57 -5.30
C ASP A 340 -6.91 -7.00 -6.77
N PHE A 341 -7.26 -8.26 -7.03
CA PHE A 341 -7.22 -8.82 -8.37
C PHE A 341 -8.40 -8.34 -9.20
N SER A 342 -8.11 -7.98 -10.44
CA SER A 342 -9.13 -7.55 -11.38
C SER A 342 -9.86 -8.74 -12.01
N SER A 343 -10.91 -8.42 -12.76
CA SER A 343 -11.66 -9.35 -13.61
C SER A 343 -12.26 -8.61 -14.81
N ASP A 344 -12.92 -9.35 -15.70
CA ASP A 344 -13.57 -8.82 -16.91
C ASP A 344 -14.54 -7.66 -16.66
N VAL A 345 -15.05 -7.52 -15.44
CA VAL A 345 -15.94 -6.41 -15.05
C VAL A 345 -15.27 -5.04 -15.25
N MET A 346 -13.95 -4.99 -15.15
CA MET A 346 -13.13 -3.78 -15.36
C MET A 346 -12.77 -3.53 -16.83
N GLY A 347 -13.26 -4.37 -17.75
CA GLY A 347 -13.06 -4.23 -19.19
C GLY A 347 -11.74 -4.81 -19.68
N GLU A 348 -11.67 -5.10 -20.98
CA GLU A 348 -10.60 -5.91 -21.60
C GLU A 348 -9.18 -5.45 -21.22
N ARG A 349 -8.92 -4.14 -21.22
CA ARG A 349 -7.60 -3.59 -20.88
C ARG A 349 -7.18 -3.86 -19.42
N PHE A 350 -8.14 -3.99 -18.52
CA PHE A 350 -7.93 -4.15 -17.09
C PHE A 350 -8.47 -5.48 -16.58
N ALA A 351 -8.73 -6.46 -17.45
CA ALA A 351 -9.36 -7.72 -17.06
C ALA A 351 -8.40 -8.64 -16.29
N GLU A 352 -7.16 -8.80 -16.79
CA GLU A 352 -6.16 -9.71 -16.25
C GLU A 352 -5.03 -8.91 -15.58
N GLY A 353 -5.08 -8.80 -14.24
CA GLY A 353 -4.07 -8.08 -13.48
C GLY A 353 -4.51 -7.76 -12.06
N VAL A 354 -3.80 -6.82 -11.46
CA VAL A 354 -4.01 -6.42 -10.06
C VAL A 354 -3.99 -4.90 -9.93
N PHE A 355 -4.92 -4.35 -9.17
CA PHE A 355 -4.90 -2.94 -8.77
C PHE A 355 -4.11 -2.78 -7.48
N ILE A 356 -3.33 -1.71 -7.41
CA ILE A 356 -2.50 -1.39 -6.24
C ILE A 356 -2.71 0.07 -5.87
N GLY A 357 -3.08 0.30 -4.60
CA GLY A 357 -3.15 1.63 -4.01
C GLY A 357 -1.77 2.06 -3.50
N GLU A 358 -1.21 3.14 -4.04
CA GLU A 358 0.07 3.72 -3.65
C GLU A 358 -0.14 4.97 -2.80
N HIS A 359 0.12 4.86 -1.50
CA HIS A 359 -0.15 5.90 -0.50
C HIS A 359 0.75 7.12 -0.63
N GLY A 360 1.90 6.96 -1.28
CA GLY A 360 2.81 8.04 -1.59
C GLY A 360 3.97 8.20 -0.61
N SER A 361 5.12 8.55 -1.17
CA SER A 361 6.39 8.68 -0.47
C SER A 361 6.46 9.93 0.41
N TRP A 362 7.09 9.82 1.57
CA TRP A 362 7.44 10.96 2.44
C TRP A 362 8.97 11.20 2.51
N ASN A 363 9.77 10.28 1.95
CA ASN A 363 11.22 10.16 2.18
C ASN A 363 12.05 10.35 0.89
N ARG A 364 11.67 11.32 0.06
CA ARG A 364 12.45 11.73 -1.13
C ARG A 364 12.20 13.19 -1.52
N LYS A 365 13.05 13.77 -2.36
CA LYS A 365 12.92 15.17 -2.83
C LYS A 365 11.76 15.36 -3.79
N GLU A 366 11.59 14.43 -4.73
CA GLU A 366 10.45 14.41 -5.64
C GLU A 366 9.48 13.31 -5.20
N PRO A 367 8.31 13.58 -4.63
CA PRO A 367 7.43 12.50 -4.17
C PRO A 367 6.91 11.59 -5.31
N VAL A 368 6.87 10.26 -5.09
CA VAL A 368 6.19 9.24 -5.94
C VAL A 368 5.03 8.59 -5.21
N GLY A 369 4.25 7.76 -5.90
CA GLY A 369 2.99 7.17 -5.45
C GLY A 369 1.86 8.19 -5.61
N TYR A 370 0.97 8.27 -4.61
CA TYR A 370 -0.22 9.13 -4.66
C TYR A 370 -1.11 8.81 -5.87
N LYS A 371 -1.36 7.52 -6.08
CA LYS A 371 -2.15 7.02 -7.20
C LYS A 371 -2.61 5.59 -6.97
N VAL A 372 -3.53 5.15 -7.82
CA VAL A 372 -3.81 3.74 -8.02
C VAL A 372 -3.19 3.34 -9.36
N ILE A 373 -2.44 2.24 -9.37
CA ILE A 373 -1.90 1.63 -10.58
C ILE A 373 -2.56 0.28 -10.85
N PHE A 374 -2.46 -0.17 -12.10
CA PHE A 374 -2.80 -1.52 -12.53
C PHE A 374 -1.53 -2.22 -13.03
N VAL A 375 -1.19 -3.37 -12.48
CA VAL A 375 -0.12 -4.22 -12.97
C VAL A 375 -0.75 -5.32 -13.85
N PRO A 376 -0.51 -5.32 -15.17
CA PRO A 376 -1.06 -6.35 -16.06
C PRO A 376 -0.49 -7.72 -15.74
N PHE A 377 -1.32 -8.75 -15.81
CA PHE A 377 -0.91 -10.14 -15.68
C PHE A 377 -1.04 -10.87 -17.00
N ARG A 378 -0.24 -11.93 -17.15
CA ARG A 378 -0.39 -12.95 -18.18
C ARG A 378 0.01 -14.29 -17.60
N ASP A 379 -0.84 -15.30 -17.75
CA ASP A 379 -0.59 -16.66 -17.26
C ASP A 379 -0.32 -16.68 -15.73
N GLY A 380 -1.09 -15.89 -14.99
CA GLY A 380 -0.99 -15.79 -13.52
C GLY A 380 0.27 -15.08 -13.00
N ARG A 381 0.99 -14.32 -13.85
CA ARG A 381 2.19 -13.57 -13.46
C ARG A 381 2.17 -12.14 -13.97
N PRO A 382 2.80 -11.18 -13.26
CA PRO A 382 3.01 -9.81 -13.76
C PRO A 382 3.68 -9.79 -15.13
N ALA A 383 3.12 -9.01 -16.06
CA ALA A 383 3.50 -9.01 -17.48
C ALA A 383 3.38 -7.63 -18.12
N GLY A 384 4.33 -6.74 -17.83
CA GLY A 384 4.43 -5.42 -18.45
C GLY A 384 4.74 -4.32 -17.45
N GLU A 385 4.76 -3.08 -17.94
CA GLU A 385 4.85 -1.88 -17.11
C GLU A 385 3.52 -1.62 -16.40
N PRO A 386 3.53 -0.98 -15.21
CA PRO A 386 2.30 -0.60 -14.55
C PRO A 386 1.59 0.51 -15.32
N ILE A 387 0.26 0.54 -15.23
CA ILE A 387 -0.59 1.54 -15.86
C ILE A 387 -1.19 2.42 -14.76
N ASP A 388 -1.00 3.73 -14.84
CA ASP A 388 -1.69 4.67 -13.96
C ASP A 388 -3.21 4.60 -14.20
N PHE A 389 -3.97 4.29 -13.15
CA PHE A 389 -5.43 4.08 -13.21
C PHE A 389 -6.22 5.18 -12.50
N ALA A 390 -5.77 5.66 -11.35
CA ALA A 390 -6.36 6.83 -10.70
C ALA A 390 -5.25 7.77 -10.19
N THR A 391 -5.21 9.00 -10.69
CA THR A 391 -4.17 10.01 -10.39
C THR A 391 -4.78 11.34 -9.95
N GLY A 392 -3.97 12.39 -9.80
CA GLY A 392 -4.44 13.72 -9.38
C GLY A 392 -4.55 13.91 -7.86
N PHE A 393 -4.17 12.90 -7.07
CA PHE A 393 -4.08 12.97 -5.60
C PHE A 393 -2.96 13.91 -5.12
N ARG A 394 -2.06 14.31 -6.00
CA ARG A 394 -1.05 15.33 -5.78
C ARG A 394 -1.14 16.38 -6.88
N THR A 395 -1.02 17.65 -6.51
CA THR A 395 -1.09 18.79 -7.43
C THR A 395 0.29 19.12 -8.01
N ASP A 396 0.29 19.83 -9.14
CA ASP A 396 1.52 20.31 -9.79
C ASP A 396 2.33 21.27 -8.90
N ASP A 397 1.65 22.04 -8.03
CA ASP A 397 2.31 22.90 -7.02
C ASP A 397 2.83 22.11 -5.80
N GLY A 398 2.70 20.77 -5.81
CA GLY A 398 3.32 19.86 -4.88
C GLY A 398 2.54 19.60 -3.59
N LYS A 399 1.27 20.02 -3.50
CA LYS A 399 0.35 19.73 -2.39
C LYS A 399 -0.34 18.38 -2.59
N THR A 400 -0.86 17.81 -1.51
CA THR A 400 -1.54 16.50 -1.57
C THR A 400 -3.02 16.64 -1.27
N ARG A 401 -3.86 16.16 -2.19
CA ARG A 401 -5.33 16.11 -2.05
C ARG A 401 -5.83 14.87 -1.34
N GLY A 402 -5.17 13.75 -1.59
CA GLY A 402 -5.57 12.46 -1.05
C GLY A 402 -4.42 11.46 -1.06
N ARG A 403 -4.63 10.30 -0.45
CA ARG A 403 -3.65 9.21 -0.38
C ARG A 403 -4.36 7.85 -0.45
N PRO A 404 -4.29 7.16 -1.60
CA PRO A 404 -4.90 5.84 -1.77
C PRO A 404 -4.37 4.83 -0.74
N VAL A 405 -5.29 4.06 -0.13
CA VAL A 405 -4.98 2.96 0.80
C VAL A 405 -5.50 1.65 0.19
N GLY A 406 -6.63 1.13 0.68
CA GLY A 406 -7.25 -0.07 0.16
C GLY A 406 -7.87 0.17 -1.21
N VAL A 407 -7.79 -0.85 -2.05
CA VAL A 407 -8.52 -0.94 -3.31
C VAL A 407 -9.31 -2.25 -3.30
N THR A 408 -10.55 -2.22 -3.80
CA THR A 408 -11.39 -3.41 -3.89
C THR A 408 -12.17 -3.39 -5.20
N VAL A 409 -12.11 -4.48 -5.94
CA VAL A 409 -12.90 -4.68 -7.15
C VAL A 409 -14.28 -5.16 -6.75
N ASP A 410 -15.29 -4.33 -7.00
CA ASP A 410 -16.69 -4.73 -6.88
C ASP A 410 -17.03 -5.65 -8.06
N PRO A 411 -17.53 -6.88 -7.83
CA PRO A 411 -17.94 -7.80 -8.89
C PRO A 411 -19.08 -7.25 -9.76
N ARG A 412 -19.74 -6.16 -9.36
CA ARG A 412 -20.73 -5.43 -10.16
C ARG A 412 -20.11 -4.43 -11.16
N GLY A 413 -18.79 -4.27 -11.16
CA GLY A 413 -18.08 -3.44 -12.15
C GLY A 413 -17.66 -2.07 -11.64
N ALA A 414 -16.96 -2.03 -10.51
CA ALA A 414 -16.33 -0.82 -10.01
C ALA A 414 -14.99 -1.12 -9.32
N LEU A 415 -14.10 -0.13 -9.27
CA LEU A 415 -13.00 -0.11 -8.30
C LEU A 415 -13.36 0.84 -7.17
N ILE A 416 -13.34 0.33 -5.95
CA ILE A 416 -13.50 1.10 -4.71
C ILE A 416 -12.11 1.47 -4.21
N VAL A 417 -11.89 2.74 -3.87
CA VAL A 417 -10.60 3.27 -3.43
C VAL A 417 -10.79 4.06 -2.14
N ALA A 418 -10.17 3.59 -1.05
CA ALA A 418 -10.14 4.34 0.21
C ALA A 418 -9.04 5.42 0.18
N ASP A 419 -9.39 6.62 0.61
CA ASP A 419 -8.49 7.78 0.70
C ASP A 419 -8.45 8.30 2.14
N ASP A 420 -7.40 7.94 2.87
CA ASP A 420 -7.31 8.21 4.31
C ASP A 420 -6.96 9.66 4.64
N LEU A 421 -6.40 10.41 3.68
CA LEU A 421 -6.08 11.82 3.87
C LEU A 421 -7.31 12.68 3.62
N ALA A 422 -8.04 12.42 2.53
CA ALA A 422 -9.28 13.13 2.22
C ALA A 422 -10.45 12.67 3.10
N ASN A 423 -10.34 11.49 3.70
CA ASN A 423 -11.41 10.78 4.40
C ASN A 423 -12.61 10.49 3.50
N VAL A 424 -12.31 9.98 2.31
CA VAL A 424 -13.27 9.70 1.23
C VAL A 424 -13.14 8.25 0.80
N VAL A 425 -14.24 7.65 0.36
CA VAL A 425 -14.22 6.45 -0.49
C VAL A 425 -14.64 6.87 -1.89
N TRP A 426 -13.75 6.62 -2.86
CA TRP A 426 -13.99 6.85 -4.27
C TRP A 426 -14.50 5.56 -4.93
N ARG A 427 -15.42 5.72 -5.87
CA ARG A 427 -15.90 4.65 -6.74
C ARG A 427 -15.56 5.00 -8.18
N VAL A 428 -14.82 4.13 -8.85
CA VAL A 428 -14.42 4.28 -10.25
C VAL A 428 -15.15 3.23 -11.08
N THR A 429 -16.01 3.66 -12.00
CA THR A 429 -16.83 2.78 -12.85
C THR A 429 -16.56 2.99 -14.31
N ARG A 430 -16.85 1.98 -15.13
CA ARG A 430 -16.79 2.11 -16.59
C ARG A 430 -17.94 2.97 -17.10
N ASN A 431 -17.65 3.83 -18.06
CA ASN A 431 -18.64 4.51 -18.87
C ASN A 431 -19.21 3.48 -19.83
N GLN A 432 -20.50 3.15 -19.70
CA GLN A 432 -21.20 2.21 -20.59
C GLN A 432 -21.52 2.86 -21.94
#